data_AF-A0A1E3QVT0-F1
#
_entry.id   AF-A0A1E3QVT0-F1
#
_cell.length_a   1.000
_cell.length_b   1.000
_cell.length_c   1.000
_cell.angle_alpha   90.00
_cell.angle_beta   90.00
_cell.angle_gamma   90.00
#
_symmetry.space_group_name_H-M   'P 1'
#
loop_
_entity.id
_entity.type
_entity.pdbx_description
1 polymer ?
#
loop_
_entity_poly.entity_id
_entity_poly.type
_entity_poly.pdbx_seq_one_letter_code
_entity_poly.pdbx_strand_id
1 'polypeptide(L)'
;MSLRPSESPPTPTHPEADTSIENIQGTIEDDDFDLNPDLDEEELQENIANFGCHAIVAPPSETPPLTQDSEFEASEWEDQVFSPPPASTLNDSATVLPSLKFCTTDVTQNNAPVLSTAQQSKFIYYLDNQLLLVQRKFIQQFNDPSAYNLPALILDLNRIVNLVWFSLNANTPKLFGQDEYLIKITGDLQEYLTKLQITQHNIRLLLAFLVDLDEKLSYLVDGYIVATGETVTLTGTERVRLNGICLGLRVIVISAHQKNGIKGYREELGQLFTGVLDRTS
;
A
#
# COMPACT_ATOMS: atom_id res chain seq x y z
N MET A 1 -5.64 62.29 32.77
CA MET A 1 -5.31 61.26 31.78
C MET A 1 -3.81 61.27 31.57
N SER A 2 -3.11 60.18 31.92
CA SER A 2 -1.86 59.72 31.30
C SER A 2 -1.45 58.42 31.97
N LEU A 3 -1.78 57.30 31.33
CA LEU A 3 -1.32 55.96 31.71
C LEU A 3 0.10 55.77 31.14
N ARG A 4 1.01 55.28 31.98
CA ARG A 4 2.40 54.92 31.62
C ARG A 4 2.41 53.72 30.65
N PRO A 5 3.40 53.64 29.74
CA PRO A 5 3.58 52.47 28.90
C PRO A 5 4.17 51.32 29.73
N SER A 6 3.55 50.13 29.68
CA SER A 6 4.09 48.91 30.29
C SER A 6 5.10 48.28 29.35
N GLU A 7 6.35 48.22 29.83
CA GLU A 7 7.52 47.63 29.16
C GLU A 7 7.30 46.13 28.85
N SER A 8 7.61 45.74 27.63
CA SER A 8 7.69 44.33 27.21
C SER A 8 9.00 43.72 27.71
N PRO A 9 9.03 42.43 28.10
CA PRO A 9 10.27 41.79 28.55
C PRO A 9 11.29 41.67 27.41
N PRO A 10 12.60 41.83 27.68
CA PRO A 10 13.63 41.74 26.65
C PRO A 10 13.75 40.31 26.09
N THR A 11 13.99 40.22 24.79
CA THR A 11 14.21 38.96 24.08
C THR A 11 15.54 38.32 24.52
N PRO A 12 15.60 36.99 24.74
CA PRO A 12 16.82 36.32 25.14
C PRO A 12 17.91 36.45 24.08
N THR A 13 19.11 36.82 24.52
CA THR A 13 20.30 36.93 23.65
C THR A 13 20.74 35.54 23.21
N HIS A 14 20.66 35.26 21.91
CA HIS A 14 21.30 34.07 21.34
C HIS A 14 22.82 34.26 21.30
N PRO A 15 23.62 33.22 21.63
CA PRO A 15 25.06 33.28 21.50
C PRO A 15 25.46 33.47 20.03
N GLU A 16 26.53 34.23 19.79
CA GLU A 16 27.05 34.48 18.44
C GLU A 16 27.64 33.20 17.82
N ALA A 17 27.63 33.14 16.49
CA ALA A 17 27.80 31.94 15.68
C ALA A 17 29.09 31.12 15.92
N ASP A 18 30.12 31.70 16.54
CA ASP A 18 31.42 31.07 16.73
C ASP A 18 31.82 30.90 18.21
N THR A 19 30.86 30.73 19.11
CA THR A 19 31.13 30.38 20.52
C THR A 19 30.84 28.91 20.82
N SER A 20 31.90 28.11 21.00
CA SER A 20 31.82 26.74 21.50
C SER A 20 31.49 26.72 22.99
N ILE A 21 30.42 26.03 23.36
CA ILE A 21 29.98 25.86 24.75
C ILE A 21 30.87 24.82 25.43
N GLU A 22 31.97 25.26 26.05
CA GLU A 22 32.83 24.41 26.88
C GLU A 22 32.31 24.33 28.33
N ASN A 23 31.15 23.71 28.56
CA ASN A 23 30.84 23.05 29.83
C ASN A 23 29.54 22.25 29.75
N ILE A 24 29.64 20.96 29.43
CA ILE A 24 28.60 19.99 29.77
C ILE A 24 29.23 19.09 30.83
N GLN A 25 29.17 19.51 32.09
CA GLN A 25 29.52 18.64 33.21
C GLN A 25 28.37 17.66 33.43
N GLY A 26 28.48 16.50 32.78
CA GLY A 26 27.72 15.29 33.06
C GLY A 26 28.63 14.10 32.76
N THR A 27 29.06 13.40 33.80
CA THR A 27 29.91 12.20 33.73
C THR A 27 29.18 11.13 32.91
N ILE A 28 29.69 10.81 31.72
CA ILE A 28 29.31 9.59 31.01
C ILE A 28 30.40 8.59 31.38
N GLU A 29 30.06 7.61 32.20
CA GLU A 29 30.90 6.45 32.46
C GLU A 29 30.95 5.63 31.16
N ASP A 30 32.15 5.47 30.61
CA ASP A 30 32.46 4.68 29.41
C ASP A 30 32.33 3.17 29.69
N ASP A 31 31.11 2.72 30.02
CA ASP A 31 30.77 1.30 30.04
C ASP A 31 30.21 0.91 28.67
N ASP A 32 31.10 0.36 27.85
CA ASP A 32 30.92 -0.67 26.82
C ASP A 32 29.47 -0.99 26.40
N PHE A 33 28.78 0.01 25.83
CA PHE A 33 27.49 -0.18 25.16
C PHE A 33 27.75 -0.85 23.82
N ASP A 34 27.91 -2.18 23.85
CA ASP A 34 27.79 -2.99 22.66
C ASP A 34 26.36 -2.85 22.11
N LEU A 35 26.21 -2.00 21.09
CA LEU A 35 24.94 -1.70 20.43
C LEU A 35 24.52 -2.79 19.45
N ASN A 36 25.10 -4.00 19.53
CA ASN A 36 24.74 -5.12 18.68
C ASN A 36 24.84 -6.49 19.37
N PRO A 37 24.12 -6.75 20.48
CA PRO A 37 24.06 -8.08 21.06
C PRO A 37 23.05 -8.94 20.27
N ASP A 38 23.59 -9.83 19.43
CA ASP A 38 22.94 -10.96 18.75
C ASP A 38 21.73 -10.66 17.85
N LEU A 39 22.03 -10.21 16.62
CA LEU A 39 21.19 -10.53 15.46
C LEU A 39 21.67 -11.87 14.89
N ASP A 40 21.15 -12.98 15.44
CA ASP A 40 21.25 -14.28 14.78
C ASP A 40 20.49 -14.20 13.44
N GLU A 41 21.21 -14.01 12.34
CA GLU A 41 20.67 -13.87 10.98
C GLU A 41 19.91 -15.12 10.49
N GLU A 42 19.93 -16.22 11.25
CA GLU A 42 19.27 -17.49 10.90
C GLU A 42 17.77 -17.52 11.28
N GLU A 43 17.28 -16.70 12.22
CA GLU A 43 15.88 -16.76 12.69
C GLU A 43 14.89 -15.99 11.79
N LEU A 44 15.39 -15.09 10.92
CA LEU A 44 14.56 -14.35 9.96
C LEU A 44 14.18 -15.19 8.72
N GLN A 45 14.89 -16.30 8.47
CA GLN A 45 14.65 -17.16 7.31
C GLN A 45 13.58 -18.23 7.58
N GLU A 46 13.38 -18.66 8.84
CA GLU A 46 12.41 -19.72 9.18
C GLU A 46 10.95 -19.25 9.20
N ASN A 47 10.69 -17.98 9.49
CA ASN A 47 9.32 -17.43 9.51
C ASN A 47 8.71 -17.26 8.10
N ILE A 48 9.52 -17.39 7.04
CA ILE A 48 9.07 -17.27 5.65
C ILE A 48 8.63 -18.63 5.08
N ALA A 49 9.07 -19.74 5.65
CA ALA A 49 8.75 -21.09 5.17
C ALA A 49 7.38 -21.62 5.66
N ASN A 50 6.74 -20.98 6.64
CA ASN A 50 5.60 -21.56 7.36
C ASN A 50 4.22 -20.94 7.09
N PHE A 51 4.08 -20.09 6.06
CA PHE A 51 2.78 -19.57 5.60
C PHE A 51 2.48 -19.90 4.13
N GLY A 52 2.93 -21.09 3.70
CA GLY A 52 2.44 -21.73 2.48
C GLY A 52 1.03 -22.28 2.68
N CYS A 53 0.08 -21.73 1.92
CA CYS A 53 -0.99 -22.48 1.27
C CYS A 53 -1.83 -23.42 2.17
N HIS A 54 -2.81 -22.89 2.91
CA HIS A 54 -3.95 -23.72 3.33
C HIS A 54 -4.85 -24.01 2.13
N ALA A 55 -4.47 -25.01 1.34
CA ALA A 55 -5.43 -25.79 0.57
C ALA A 55 -6.33 -26.53 1.56
N ILE A 56 -7.65 -26.45 1.34
CA ILE A 56 -8.65 -27.18 2.09
C ILE A 56 -8.45 -28.67 1.79
N VAL A 57 -7.81 -29.38 2.72
CA VAL A 57 -7.69 -30.84 2.70
C VAL A 57 -8.81 -31.41 3.56
N ALA A 58 -9.74 -32.13 2.93
CA ALA A 58 -10.78 -32.89 3.60
C ALA A 58 -10.18 -34.10 4.37
N PRO A 59 -10.79 -34.54 5.48
CA PRO A 59 -10.23 -35.60 6.33
C PRO A 59 -10.34 -37.00 5.70
N PRO A 60 -9.46 -37.95 6.09
CA PRO A 60 -9.33 -39.26 5.46
C PRO A 60 -10.40 -40.25 5.97
N SER A 61 -10.84 -41.16 5.10
CA SER A 61 -11.69 -42.29 5.47
C SER A 61 -11.17 -43.57 4.81
N GLU A 62 -10.61 -44.41 5.67
CA GLU A 62 -10.52 -45.88 5.70
C GLU A 62 -10.81 -46.69 4.41
N THR A 63 -9.79 -47.38 3.90
CA THR A 63 -9.84 -48.60 3.06
C THR A 63 -10.24 -49.83 3.88
N PRO A 64 -10.91 -50.89 3.35
CA PRO A 64 -10.25 -51.94 2.51
C PRO A 64 -11.22 -52.72 1.54
N PRO A 65 -10.87 -53.88 0.92
CA PRO A 65 -9.83 -54.13 -0.12
C PRO A 65 -10.29 -55.02 -1.33
N LEU A 66 -9.36 -55.28 -2.29
CA LEU A 66 -9.32 -56.33 -3.36
C LEU A 66 -10.28 -56.12 -4.57
N THR A 67 -10.00 -56.40 -5.85
CA THR A 67 -8.99 -57.20 -6.60
C THR A 67 -9.12 -56.90 -8.12
N GLN A 68 -8.09 -57.30 -8.89
CA GLN A 68 -8.07 -57.67 -10.33
C GLN A 68 -7.95 -56.60 -11.44
N ASP A 69 -6.75 -56.60 -12.04
CA ASP A 69 -6.42 -56.80 -13.46
C ASP A 69 -7.40 -56.29 -14.53
N SER A 70 -6.96 -55.27 -15.27
CA SER A 70 -7.31 -55.13 -16.69
C SER A 70 -6.28 -54.23 -17.41
N GLU A 71 -5.68 -54.81 -18.45
CA GLU A 71 -4.89 -54.15 -19.49
C GLU A 71 -5.62 -52.92 -20.05
N PHE A 72 -4.90 -51.82 -20.26
CA PHE A 72 -5.39 -50.71 -21.07
C PHE A 72 -4.38 -50.37 -22.15
N GLU A 73 -4.81 -50.63 -23.38
CA GLU A 73 -4.13 -50.37 -24.64
C GLU A 73 -3.83 -48.88 -24.85
N ALA A 74 -2.68 -48.62 -25.47
CA ALA A 74 -2.33 -47.33 -26.01
C ALA A 74 -3.00 -47.14 -27.38
N SER A 75 -3.92 -46.18 -27.47
CA SER A 75 -4.45 -45.64 -28.74
C SER A 75 -4.46 -44.11 -28.63
N GLU A 76 -3.65 -43.40 -29.42
CA GLU A 76 -4.01 -42.92 -30.77
C GLU A 76 -4.67 -41.54 -30.68
N TRP A 77 -3.84 -40.49 -30.65
CA TRP A 77 -4.27 -39.08 -30.68
C TRP A 77 -4.10 -38.49 -32.08
N GLU A 78 -4.80 -39.05 -33.07
CA GLU A 78 -4.91 -38.44 -34.41
C GLU A 78 -6.04 -37.39 -34.45
N ASP A 79 -5.64 -36.18 -34.88
CA ASP A 79 -6.38 -35.17 -35.64
C ASP A 79 -7.81 -34.80 -35.25
N GLN A 80 -7.94 -33.78 -34.39
CA GLN A 80 -9.10 -32.89 -34.41
C GLN A 80 -8.75 -31.55 -35.08
N VAL A 81 -9.18 -31.45 -36.34
CA VAL A 81 -9.18 -30.24 -37.17
C VAL A 81 -10.06 -29.17 -36.51
N PHE A 82 -9.43 -28.08 -36.04
CA PHE A 82 -10.12 -26.92 -35.49
C PHE A 82 -10.67 -26.05 -36.64
N SER A 83 -12.00 -26.05 -36.85
CA SER A 83 -12.66 -25.12 -37.77
C SER A 83 -12.81 -23.74 -37.12
N PRO A 84 -12.57 -22.62 -37.84
CA PRO A 84 -12.75 -21.28 -37.30
C PRO A 84 -14.23 -20.86 -37.25
N PRO A 85 -14.70 -20.14 -36.22
CA PRO A 85 -16.06 -19.60 -36.21
C PRO A 85 -16.19 -18.38 -37.13
N PRO A 86 -17.39 -18.15 -37.71
CA PRO A 86 -17.61 -17.12 -38.73
C PRO A 86 -17.66 -15.71 -38.14
N ALA A 87 -17.20 -14.75 -38.94
CA ALA A 87 -17.19 -13.33 -38.62
C ALA A 87 -18.58 -12.69 -38.71
N SER A 88 -18.79 -11.72 -37.81
CA SER A 88 -19.69 -10.55 -37.89
C SER A 88 -21.06 -10.64 -37.18
N THR A 89 -21.15 -9.99 -36.02
CA THR A 89 -22.13 -8.91 -35.75
C THR A 89 -21.58 -7.97 -34.67
N LEU A 90 -21.57 -6.66 -34.98
CA LEU A 90 -21.28 -5.56 -34.06
C LEU A 90 -22.36 -5.45 -32.97
N ASN A 91 -21.97 -5.15 -31.72
CA ASN A 91 -22.46 -3.97 -31.00
C ASN A 91 -21.76 -3.75 -29.64
N ASP A 92 -21.37 -2.49 -29.44
CA ASP A 92 -21.30 -1.69 -28.20
C ASP A 92 -20.65 -2.19 -26.90
N SER A 93 -19.69 -1.37 -26.46
CA SER A 93 -19.51 -0.89 -25.08
C SER A 93 -19.50 -1.92 -23.95
N ALA A 94 -18.31 -2.35 -23.58
CA ALA A 94 -17.72 -2.07 -22.26
C ALA A 94 -16.43 -2.89 -22.14
N THR A 95 -15.28 -2.23 -22.25
CA THR A 95 -14.03 -2.78 -21.71
C THR A 95 -14.08 -2.71 -20.19
N VAL A 96 -14.96 -3.52 -19.60
CA VAL A 96 -14.87 -3.87 -18.18
C VAL A 96 -13.62 -4.72 -18.05
N LEU A 97 -12.59 -4.17 -17.40
CA LEU A 97 -11.43 -4.93 -16.97
C LEU A 97 -11.89 -6.25 -16.32
N PRO A 98 -11.47 -7.43 -16.81
CA PRO A 98 -11.63 -8.65 -16.05
C PRO A 98 -10.77 -8.57 -14.78
N SER A 99 -11.39 -8.22 -13.65
CA SER A 99 -11.05 -8.58 -12.27
C SER A 99 -9.60 -9.00 -11.95
N LEU A 100 -8.63 -8.10 -12.06
CA LEU A 100 -7.52 -8.10 -11.08
C LEU A 100 -8.08 -7.38 -9.86
N LYS A 101 -8.91 -8.10 -9.08
CA LYS A 101 -9.42 -7.57 -7.82
C LYS A 101 -8.29 -7.65 -6.82
N PHE A 102 -7.64 -6.52 -6.57
CA PHE A 102 -7.03 -6.33 -5.25
C PHE A 102 -8.15 -6.52 -4.25
N CYS A 103 -7.94 -7.38 -3.26
CA CYS A 103 -9.00 -7.90 -2.41
C CYS A 103 -9.77 -6.73 -1.79
N THR A 104 -10.96 -6.45 -2.31
CA THR A 104 -11.93 -5.59 -1.67
C THR A 104 -12.42 -6.37 -0.46
N THR A 105 -11.71 -6.26 0.66
CA THR A 105 -12.31 -6.62 1.93
C THR A 105 -13.42 -5.59 2.13
N ASP A 106 -14.64 -5.97 1.75
CA ASP A 106 -15.83 -5.26 2.20
C ASP A 106 -15.64 -5.06 3.70
N VAL A 107 -15.65 -3.80 4.13
CA VAL A 107 -15.74 -3.45 5.56
C VAL A 107 -17.14 -3.85 6.00
N THR A 108 -17.41 -5.15 6.01
CA THR A 108 -18.50 -5.74 6.74
C THR A 108 -18.22 -5.39 8.19
N GLN A 109 -19.20 -4.75 8.82
CA GLN A 109 -19.21 -4.36 10.23
C GLN A 109 -19.01 -5.60 11.11
N ASN A 110 -17.78 -6.09 11.16
CA ASN A 110 -17.41 -7.19 12.01
C ASN A 110 -17.16 -6.61 13.39
N ASN A 111 -17.68 -7.30 14.40
CA ASN A 111 -17.45 -7.05 15.82
C ASN A 111 -15.98 -7.34 16.21
N ALA A 112 -15.03 -6.84 15.43
CA ALA A 112 -13.62 -6.94 15.72
C ALA A 112 -13.32 -6.07 16.96
N PRO A 113 -12.59 -6.61 17.94
CA PRO A 113 -12.25 -5.89 19.15
C PRO A 113 -11.36 -4.68 18.83
N VAL A 114 -11.56 -3.60 19.59
CA VAL A 114 -10.73 -2.39 19.49
C VAL A 114 -9.29 -2.75 19.88
N LEU A 115 -8.34 -2.35 19.04
CA LEU A 115 -6.92 -2.57 19.32
C LEU A 115 -6.50 -1.76 20.56
N SER A 116 -5.79 -2.41 21.49
CA SER A 116 -5.21 -1.73 22.64
C SER A 116 -4.09 -0.77 22.21
N THR A 117 -3.77 0.24 23.01
CA THR A 117 -2.68 1.20 22.69
C THR A 117 -1.34 0.51 22.44
N ALA A 118 -1.05 -0.57 23.16
CA ALA A 118 0.15 -1.39 22.93
C ALA A 118 0.11 -2.11 21.57
N GLN A 119 -1.06 -2.64 21.17
CA GLN A 119 -1.25 -3.23 19.84
C GLN A 119 -1.17 -2.19 18.73
N GLN A 120 -1.74 -1.00 18.94
CA GLN A 120 -1.63 0.13 18.01
C GLN A 120 -0.16 0.54 17.81
N SER A 121 0.61 0.63 18.89
CA SER A 121 2.04 0.97 18.81
C SER A 121 2.85 -0.10 18.07
N LYS A 122 2.58 -1.38 18.34
CA LYS A 122 3.19 -2.50 17.60
C LYS A 122 2.81 -2.50 16.12
N PHE A 123 1.57 -2.14 15.81
CA PHE A 123 1.09 -2.02 14.44
C PHE A 123 1.78 -0.89 13.68
N ILE A 124 1.87 0.30 14.28
CA ILE A 124 2.62 1.45 13.74
C ILE A 124 4.08 1.05 13.48
N TYR A 125 4.75 0.48 14.48
CA TYR A 125 6.12 -0.02 14.34
C TYR A 125 6.27 -1.04 13.19
N TYR A 126 5.31 -1.96 13.06
CA TYR A 126 5.31 -2.91 11.96
C TYR A 126 5.15 -2.23 10.60
N LEU A 127 4.20 -1.29 10.45
CA LEU A 127 4.00 -0.55 9.20
C LEU A 127 5.22 0.27 8.81
N ASP A 128 5.85 0.94 9.76
CA ASP A 128 7.07 1.72 9.52
C ASP A 128 8.19 0.82 9.00
N ASN A 129 8.37 -0.37 9.59
CA ASN A 129 9.34 -1.36 9.10
C ASN A 129 8.98 -1.86 7.70
N GLN A 130 7.71 -2.15 7.41
CA GLN A 130 7.32 -2.60 6.07
C GLN A 130 7.55 -1.51 5.01
N LEU A 131 7.22 -0.26 5.30
CA LEU A 131 7.48 0.87 4.40
C LEU A 131 8.98 1.10 4.21
N LEU A 132 9.77 0.96 5.27
CA LEU A 132 11.23 1.05 5.18
C LEU A 132 11.82 -0.08 4.32
N LEU A 133 11.29 -1.30 4.42
CA LEU A 133 11.71 -2.41 3.56
C LEU A 133 11.38 -2.13 2.09
N VAL A 134 10.18 -1.62 1.80
CA VAL A 134 9.81 -1.20 0.42
C VAL A 134 10.77 -0.14 -0.08
N GLN A 135 11.08 0.88 0.72
CA GLN A 135 12.01 1.94 0.36
C GLN A 135 13.43 1.39 0.12
N ARG A 136 13.94 0.49 0.98
CA ARG A 136 15.25 -0.14 0.79
C ARG A 136 15.31 -0.93 -0.50
N LYS A 137 14.30 -1.76 -0.80
CA LYS A 137 14.21 -2.49 -2.08
C LYS A 137 14.15 -1.52 -3.28
N PHE A 138 13.40 -0.43 -3.15
CA PHE A 138 13.32 0.61 -4.17
C PHE A 138 14.65 1.37 -4.37
N ILE A 139 15.48 1.52 -3.35
CA ILE A 139 16.82 2.10 -3.51
C ILE A 139 17.76 1.08 -4.14
N GLN A 140 17.65 -0.20 -3.77
CA GLN A 140 18.50 -1.26 -4.30
C GLN A 140 18.37 -1.43 -5.82
N GLN A 141 17.21 -1.16 -6.42
CA GLN A 141 17.08 -1.20 -7.90
C GLN A 141 17.98 -0.21 -8.64
N PHE A 142 18.48 0.86 -7.99
CA PHE A 142 19.45 1.75 -8.65
C PHE A 142 20.83 1.09 -8.81
N ASN A 143 21.13 0.10 -7.96
CA ASN A 143 22.35 -0.70 -8.08
C ASN A 143 22.10 -1.96 -8.93
N ASP A 144 20.93 -2.59 -8.78
CA ASP A 144 20.50 -3.76 -9.56
C ASP A 144 19.09 -3.55 -10.14
N PRO A 145 18.96 -3.04 -11.38
CA PRO A 145 17.66 -2.73 -12.01
C PRO A 145 16.71 -3.92 -12.15
N SER A 146 17.21 -5.15 -12.00
CA SER A 146 16.38 -6.36 -12.07
C SER A 146 15.77 -6.75 -10.72
N ALA A 147 16.32 -6.25 -9.61
CA ALA A 147 15.96 -6.70 -8.27
C ALA A 147 14.58 -6.21 -7.80
N TYR A 148 14.14 -5.02 -8.24
CA TYR A 148 12.86 -4.45 -7.82
C TYR A 148 12.19 -3.68 -8.96
N ASN A 149 11.04 -4.18 -9.40
CA ASN A 149 10.29 -3.64 -10.54
C ASN A 149 8.88 -3.19 -10.11
N LEU A 150 8.16 -2.54 -11.02
CA LEU A 150 6.83 -2.01 -10.73
C LEU A 150 5.86 -3.07 -10.20
N PRO A 151 5.73 -4.28 -10.79
CA PRO A 151 4.89 -5.33 -10.22
C PRO A 151 5.23 -5.69 -8.76
N ALA A 152 6.52 -5.82 -8.42
CA ALA A 152 6.95 -6.12 -7.05
C ALA A 152 6.59 -4.99 -6.08
N LEU A 153 6.81 -3.72 -6.49
CA LEU A 153 6.41 -2.55 -5.71
C LEU A 153 4.91 -2.54 -5.44
N ILE A 154 4.08 -2.71 -6.48
CA ILE A 154 2.63 -2.68 -6.34
C ILE A 154 2.14 -3.80 -5.42
N LEU A 155 2.73 -4.98 -5.50
CA LEU A 155 2.38 -6.09 -4.61
C LEU A 155 2.71 -5.79 -3.15
N ASP A 156 3.91 -5.29 -2.87
CA ASP A 156 4.34 -4.94 -1.51
C ASP A 156 3.47 -3.80 -0.94
N LEU A 157 3.26 -2.72 -1.71
CA LEU A 157 2.40 -1.61 -1.28
C LEU A 157 0.94 -2.05 -1.06
N ASN A 158 0.39 -2.88 -1.95
CA ASN A 158 -0.97 -3.39 -1.79
C ASN A 158 -1.15 -4.21 -0.50
N ARG A 159 -0.15 -4.99 -0.08
CA ARG A 159 -0.22 -5.69 1.22
C ARG A 159 -0.31 -4.72 2.38
N ILE A 160 0.49 -3.65 2.34
CA ILE A 160 0.50 -2.61 3.38
C ILE A 160 -0.83 -1.83 3.36
N VAL A 161 -1.31 -1.41 2.19
CA VAL A 161 -2.60 -0.70 2.02
C VAL A 161 -3.75 -1.54 2.53
N ASN A 162 -3.82 -2.83 2.18
CA ASN A 162 -4.89 -3.71 2.66
C ASN A 162 -4.82 -3.93 4.18
N LEU A 163 -3.62 -3.99 4.75
CA LEU A 163 -3.46 -4.10 6.18
C LEU A 163 -3.91 -2.82 6.91
N VAL A 164 -3.56 -1.64 6.39
CA VAL A 164 -4.05 -0.34 6.90
C VAL A 164 -5.57 -0.23 6.74
N TRP A 165 -6.10 -0.64 5.59
CA TRP A 165 -7.53 -0.63 5.31
C TRP A 165 -8.29 -1.59 6.23
N PHE A 166 -7.75 -2.76 6.51
CA PHE A 166 -8.36 -3.70 7.44
C PHE A 166 -8.33 -3.18 8.88
N SER A 167 -7.33 -2.38 9.25
CA SER A 167 -7.24 -1.81 10.60
C SER A 167 -8.14 -0.59 10.83
N LEU A 168 -8.82 -0.09 9.79
CA LEU A 168 -9.82 0.99 9.84
C LEU A 168 -11.17 0.57 10.47
N ASN A 169 -11.20 -0.57 11.17
CA ASN A 169 -12.36 -1.12 11.89
C ASN A 169 -13.33 -0.05 12.42
N ALA A 170 -14.62 -0.20 12.07
CA ALA A 170 -15.71 0.71 12.44
C ALA A 170 -15.92 0.88 13.96
N ASN A 171 -15.31 0.03 14.78
CA ASN A 171 -15.38 0.09 16.24
C ASN A 171 -14.23 0.89 16.89
N THR A 172 -13.30 1.44 16.10
CA THR A 172 -12.24 2.29 16.68
C THR A 172 -12.80 3.66 17.08
N PRO A 173 -12.48 4.19 18.27
CA PRO A 173 -12.96 5.50 18.73
C PRO A 173 -12.24 6.67 18.04
N LYS A 174 -11.10 6.41 17.39
CA LYS A 174 -10.35 7.36 16.57
C LYS A 174 -9.36 6.58 15.70
N LEU A 175 -9.03 7.12 14.53
CA LEU A 175 -7.83 6.70 13.81
C LEU A 175 -6.58 7.04 14.62
N PHE A 176 -5.59 6.18 14.52
CA PHE A 176 -4.28 6.29 15.14
C PHE A 176 -3.17 6.33 14.07
N GLY A 177 -3.47 6.98 12.93
CA GLY A 177 -2.53 7.23 11.83
C GLY A 177 -2.85 6.48 10.52
N GLN A 178 -3.96 5.76 10.41
CA GLN A 178 -4.30 5.02 9.19
C GLN A 178 -4.47 5.93 7.97
N ASP A 179 -5.13 7.07 8.16
CA ASP A 179 -5.27 8.16 7.20
C ASP A 179 -3.91 8.71 6.77
N GLU A 180 -3.06 9.06 7.74
CA GLU A 180 -1.68 9.51 7.51
C GLU A 180 -0.88 8.49 6.68
N TYR A 181 -0.99 7.19 6.98
CA TYR A 181 -0.31 6.13 6.24
C TYR A 181 -0.83 5.99 4.81
N LEU A 182 -2.14 6.08 4.57
CA LEU A 182 -2.68 6.01 3.20
C LEU A 182 -2.25 7.22 2.37
N ILE A 183 -2.26 8.43 2.95
CA ILE A 183 -1.74 9.64 2.29
C ILE A 183 -0.23 9.49 2.02
N LYS A 184 0.54 8.99 3.00
CA LYS A 184 1.99 8.76 2.86
C LYS A 184 2.29 7.76 1.75
N ILE A 185 1.64 6.60 1.74
CA ILE A 185 1.82 5.57 0.70
C ILE A 185 1.52 6.14 -0.69
N THR A 186 0.46 6.95 -0.81
CA THR A 186 0.10 7.60 -2.07
C THR A 186 1.16 8.61 -2.52
N GLY A 187 1.74 9.37 -1.58
CA GLY A 187 2.85 10.29 -1.85
C GLY A 187 4.14 9.55 -2.24
N ASP A 188 4.52 8.50 -1.49
CA ASP A 188 5.70 7.69 -1.78
C ASP A 188 5.57 7.01 -3.16
N LEU A 189 4.37 6.50 -3.49
CA LEU A 189 4.06 5.95 -4.81
C LEU A 189 4.30 6.97 -5.92
N GLN A 190 3.90 8.24 -5.72
CA GLN A 190 4.14 9.31 -6.68
C GLN A 190 5.62 9.41 -7.02
N GLU A 191 6.50 9.40 -6.01
CA GLU A 191 7.94 9.42 -6.20
C GLU A 191 8.43 8.17 -6.94
N TYR A 192 7.99 6.98 -6.52
CA TYR A 192 8.42 5.71 -7.11
C TYR A 192 8.07 5.61 -8.61
N LEU A 193 6.88 6.05 -9.01
CA LEU A 193 6.44 6.02 -10.40
C LEU A 193 7.22 6.98 -11.31
N THR A 194 7.90 8.00 -10.77
CA THR A 194 8.79 8.84 -11.58
C THR A 194 10.06 8.12 -12.03
N LYS A 195 10.46 7.06 -11.32
CA LYS A 195 11.71 6.33 -11.56
C LYS A 195 11.48 4.97 -12.22
N LEU A 196 10.36 4.33 -11.91
CA LEU A 196 10.02 3.01 -12.44
C LEU A 196 9.47 3.06 -13.86
N GLN A 197 9.77 2.02 -14.64
CA GLN A 197 9.26 1.90 -16.00
C GLN A 197 7.85 1.31 -16.02
N ILE A 198 6.89 2.11 -16.47
CA ILE A 198 5.52 1.67 -16.77
C ILE A 198 5.50 1.10 -18.19
N THR A 199 5.14 -0.16 -18.34
CA THR A 199 5.13 -0.90 -19.61
C THR A 199 3.74 -1.38 -19.94
N GLN A 200 3.51 -1.83 -21.19
CA GLN A 200 2.24 -2.41 -21.63
C GLN A 200 1.79 -3.58 -20.74
N HIS A 201 2.73 -4.35 -20.19
CA HIS A 201 2.43 -5.53 -19.38
C HIS A 201 2.00 -5.19 -17.95
N ASN A 202 2.55 -4.12 -17.37
CA ASN A 202 2.34 -3.79 -15.96
C ASN A 202 1.32 -2.65 -15.73
N ILE A 203 0.96 -1.88 -16.78
CA ILE A 203 0.02 -0.76 -16.62
C ILE A 203 -1.34 -1.20 -16.08
N ARG A 204 -1.84 -2.37 -16.49
CA ARG A 204 -3.11 -2.89 -15.99
C ARG A 204 -3.08 -3.14 -14.48
N LEU A 205 -1.97 -3.68 -13.99
CA LEU A 205 -1.77 -3.93 -12.56
C LEU A 205 -1.71 -2.60 -11.79
N LEU A 206 -0.98 -1.61 -12.33
CA LEU A 206 -0.90 -0.27 -11.77
C LEU A 206 -2.28 0.40 -11.72
N LEU A 207 -3.04 0.38 -12.81
CA LEU A 207 -4.36 1.01 -12.88
C LEU A 207 -5.33 0.34 -11.89
N ALA A 208 -5.35 -0.99 -11.81
CA ALA A 208 -6.17 -1.69 -10.83
C ALA A 208 -5.83 -1.29 -9.39
N PHE A 209 -4.54 -1.09 -9.08
CA PHE A 209 -4.11 -0.65 -7.75
C PHE A 209 -4.51 0.80 -7.48
N LEU A 210 -4.38 1.69 -8.48
CA LEU A 210 -4.77 3.10 -8.34
C LEU A 210 -6.28 3.28 -8.18
N VAL A 211 -7.09 2.45 -8.84
CA VAL A 211 -8.55 2.45 -8.66
C VAL A 211 -8.93 2.01 -7.25
N ASP A 212 -8.34 0.91 -6.76
CA ASP A 212 -8.55 0.42 -5.39
C ASP A 212 -8.08 1.45 -4.34
N LEU A 213 -6.97 2.14 -4.62
CA LEU A 213 -6.49 3.23 -3.76
C LEU A 213 -7.42 4.45 -3.79
N ASP A 214 -7.94 4.84 -4.96
CA ASP A 214 -8.92 5.94 -5.11
C ASP A 214 -10.19 5.67 -4.32
N GLU A 215 -10.70 4.44 -4.32
CA GLU A 215 -11.86 4.04 -3.53
C GLU A 215 -11.61 4.22 -2.03
N LYS A 216 -10.49 3.69 -1.52
CA LYS A 216 -10.11 3.77 -0.10
C LYS A 216 -9.89 5.21 0.35
N LEU A 217 -9.25 6.03 -0.48
CA LEU A 217 -9.02 7.45 -0.21
C LEU A 217 -10.33 8.24 -0.29
N SER A 218 -11.20 7.96 -1.26
CA SER A 218 -12.51 8.59 -1.37
C SER A 218 -13.36 8.36 -0.13
N TYR A 219 -13.31 7.15 0.44
CA TYR A 219 -13.96 6.83 1.71
C TYR A 219 -13.47 7.73 2.87
N LEU A 220 -12.16 7.98 2.97
CA LEU A 220 -11.62 8.90 3.98
C LEU A 220 -12.05 10.35 3.78
N VAL A 221 -12.19 10.78 2.51
CA VAL A 221 -12.65 12.13 2.16
C VAL A 221 -14.14 12.32 2.46
N ASP A 222 -14.97 11.32 2.14
CA ASP A 222 -16.42 11.33 2.42
C ASP A 222 -16.70 11.28 3.93
N GLY A 223 -15.81 10.65 4.68
CA GLY A 223 -15.89 10.50 6.11
C GLY A 223 -16.28 9.10 6.53
N TYR A 224 -15.71 8.67 7.64
CA TYR A 224 -15.92 7.37 8.22
C TYR A 224 -16.65 7.51 9.56
N ILE A 225 -17.48 6.52 9.87
CA ILE A 225 -18.23 6.49 11.12
C ILE A 225 -17.36 5.86 12.19
N VAL A 226 -17.14 6.61 13.26
CA VAL A 226 -16.41 6.19 14.44
C VAL A 226 -17.37 5.44 15.38
N ALA A 227 -16.85 4.64 16.32
CA ALA A 227 -17.66 3.94 17.33
C ALA A 227 -18.61 4.85 18.14
N THR A 228 -18.31 6.15 18.22
CA THR A 228 -19.15 7.16 18.87
C THR A 228 -20.40 7.53 18.05
N GLY A 229 -20.51 7.06 16.80
CA GLY A 229 -21.54 7.45 15.83
C GLY A 229 -21.25 8.77 15.13
N GLU A 230 -20.13 9.43 15.43
CA GLU A 230 -19.70 10.66 14.77
C GLU A 230 -19.00 10.34 13.44
N THR A 231 -19.34 11.10 12.40
CA THR A 231 -18.62 11.06 11.13
C THR A 231 -17.37 11.91 11.25
N VAL A 232 -16.21 11.26 11.21
CA VAL A 232 -14.91 11.94 11.14
C VAL A 232 -14.43 11.94 9.70
N THR A 233 -13.87 13.07 9.27
CA THR A 233 -13.37 13.23 7.91
C THR A 233 -11.93 13.75 7.94
N LEU A 234 -11.21 13.58 6.83
CA LEU A 234 -9.90 14.21 6.66
C LEU A 234 -9.95 15.72 6.92
N THR A 235 -8.92 16.21 7.61
CA THR A 235 -8.71 17.64 7.87
C THR A 235 -8.52 18.41 6.57
N GLY A 236 -8.75 19.73 6.60
CA GLY A 236 -8.58 20.59 5.42
C GLY A 236 -7.17 20.48 4.82
N THR A 237 -6.14 20.41 5.66
CA THR A 237 -4.74 20.27 5.23
C THR A 237 -4.49 18.92 4.55
N GLU A 238 -5.02 17.83 5.10
CA GLU A 238 -4.90 16.49 4.50
C GLU A 238 -5.61 16.41 3.15
N ARG A 239 -6.81 17.00 3.02
CA ARG A 239 -7.53 17.07 1.74
C ARG A 239 -6.74 17.81 0.66
N VAL A 240 -6.18 18.98 1.00
CA VAL A 240 -5.36 19.77 0.07
C VAL A 240 -4.09 19.00 -0.33
N ARG A 241 -3.42 18.36 0.64
CA ARG A 241 -2.23 17.53 0.38
C ARG A 241 -2.58 16.36 -0.54
N LEU A 242 -3.66 15.64 -0.24
CA LEU A 242 -4.11 14.50 -1.02
C LEU A 242 -4.47 14.89 -2.45
N ASN A 243 -5.21 15.99 -2.64
CA ASN A 243 -5.54 16.53 -3.96
C ASN A 243 -4.28 16.77 -4.82
N GLY A 244 -3.26 17.43 -4.25
CA GLY A 244 -1.99 17.68 -4.94
C GLY A 244 -1.27 16.39 -5.35
N ILE A 245 -1.25 15.39 -4.47
CA ILE A 245 -0.64 14.08 -4.74
C ILE A 245 -1.39 13.34 -5.86
N CYS A 246 -2.72 13.25 -5.77
CA CYS A 246 -3.56 12.56 -6.75
C CYS A 246 -3.48 13.21 -8.15
N LEU A 247 -3.47 14.54 -8.23
CA LEU A 247 -3.22 15.25 -9.48
C LEU A 247 -1.83 14.92 -10.05
N GLY A 248 -0.80 14.94 -9.22
CA GLY A 248 0.56 14.59 -9.60
C GLY A 248 0.68 13.17 -10.14
N LEU A 249 0.10 12.19 -9.44
CA LEU A 249 0.04 10.80 -9.89
C LEU A 249 -0.67 10.67 -11.25
N ARG A 250 -1.81 11.33 -11.41
CA ARG A 250 -2.57 11.32 -12.68
C ARG A 250 -1.70 11.79 -13.84
N VAL A 251 -0.99 12.90 -13.65
CA VAL A 251 -0.08 13.45 -14.66
C VAL A 251 1.07 12.48 -14.96
N ILE A 252 1.69 11.87 -13.95
CA ILE A 252 2.80 10.92 -14.11
C ILE A 252 2.36 9.71 -14.94
N VAL A 253 1.23 9.10 -14.58
CA VAL A 253 0.74 7.88 -15.25
C VAL A 253 0.33 8.18 -16.70
N ILE A 254 -0.37 9.29 -16.96
CA ILE A 254 -0.71 9.71 -18.33
C ILE A 254 0.55 10.01 -19.14
N SER A 255 1.51 10.72 -18.56
CA SER A 255 2.77 11.06 -19.25
C SER A 255 3.57 9.80 -19.59
N ALA A 256 3.64 8.83 -18.67
CA ALA A 256 4.31 7.57 -18.89
C ALA A 256 3.60 6.72 -19.96
N HIS A 257 2.26 6.68 -19.94
CA HIS A 257 1.47 5.99 -20.97
C HIS A 257 1.77 6.54 -22.37
N GLN A 258 1.77 7.86 -22.53
CA GLN A 258 2.07 8.52 -23.80
C GLN A 258 3.52 8.31 -24.24
N LYS A 259 4.48 8.53 -23.32
CA LYS A 259 5.92 8.38 -23.60
C LYS A 259 6.30 6.97 -24.03
N ASN A 260 5.69 5.96 -23.40
CA ASN A 260 6.03 4.55 -23.64
C ASN A 260 5.17 3.91 -24.75
N GLY A 261 4.33 4.71 -25.43
CA GLY A 261 3.53 4.24 -26.57
C GLY A 261 2.51 3.15 -26.20
N ILE A 262 2.01 3.18 -24.96
CA ILE A 262 1.08 2.16 -24.45
C ILE A 262 -0.26 2.30 -25.17
N LYS A 263 -0.78 1.19 -25.70
CA LYS A 263 -2.06 1.16 -26.41
C LYS A 263 -3.20 0.79 -25.47
N GLY A 264 -4.37 1.41 -25.69
CA GLY A 264 -5.56 1.23 -24.85
C GLY A 264 -5.55 2.10 -23.59
N TYR A 265 -6.44 1.79 -22.65
CA TYR A 265 -6.53 2.42 -21.32
C TYR A 265 -6.85 3.92 -21.25
N ARG A 266 -7.24 4.55 -22.37
CA ARG A 266 -7.50 6.00 -22.42
C ARG A 266 -8.66 6.41 -21.50
N GLU A 267 -9.70 5.58 -21.43
CA GLU A 267 -10.88 5.84 -20.61
C GLU A 267 -10.55 5.73 -19.12
N GLU A 268 -9.83 4.68 -18.75
CA GLU A 268 -9.39 4.40 -17.38
C GLU A 268 -8.43 5.48 -16.85
N LEU A 269 -7.50 5.94 -17.71
CA LEU A 269 -6.65 7.10 -17.40
C LEU A 269 -7.46 8.38 -17.20
N GLY A 270 -8.53 8.54 -17.98
CA GLY A 270 -9.49 9.63 -17.85
C GLY A 270 -10.28 9.58 -16.55
N GLN A 271 -10.46 8.40 -15.94
CA GLN A 271 -11.20 8.23 -14.68
C GLN A 271 -10.29 8.18 -13.43
N LEU A 272 -8.98 8.14 -13.60
CA LEU A 272 -8.02 7.98 -12.51
C LEU A 272 -8.12 9.08 -11.45
N PHE A 273 -8.31 8.69 -10.18
CA PHE A 273 -8.51 9.59 -9.04
C PHE A 273 -9.71 10.53 -9.14
N THR A 274 -10.67 10.28 -10.04
CA THR A 274 -11.86 11.14 -10.14
C THR A 274 -12.65 11.14 -8.84
N GLY A 275 -12.64 10.02 -8.10
CA GLY A 275 -13.30 9.95 -6.81
C GLY A 275 -12.75 10.97 -5.81
N VAL A 276 -11.45 10.94 -5.55
CA VAL A 276 -10.82 11.89 -4.63
C VAL A 276 -10.86 13.33 -5.17
N LEU A 277 -10.57 13.53 -6.45
CA LEU A 277 -10.42 14.87 -7.03
C LEU A 277 -11.74 15.65 -7.05
N ASP A 278 -12.85 15.02 -7.42
CA ASP A 278 -14.16 15.71 -7.46
C ASP A 278 -14.65 16.11 -6.05
N ARG A 279 -14.18 15.41 -5.01
CA ARG A 279 -14.55 15.66 -3.61
C ARG A 279 -13.63 16.66 -2.90
N THR A 280 -12.44 16.89 -3.44
CA THR A 280 -11.39 17.75 -2.84
C THR A 280 -11.14 19.04 -3.62
N SER A 281 -11.76 19.20 -4.79
CA SER A 281 -11.74 20.40 -5.64
C SER A 281 -12.54 21.57 -5.11
#